data_AF-A0A7V8JGW7-F1
#
_entry.id   AF-A0A7V8JGW7-F1
#
_cell.length_a   1.000
_cell.length_b   1.000
_cell.length_c   1.000
_cell.angle_alpha   90.00
_cell.angle_beta   90.00
_cell.angle_gamma   90.00
#
_symmetry.space_group_name_H-M   'P 1'
#
loop_
_entity.id
_entity.type
_entity.pdbx_description
1 polymer ?
#
loop_
_entity_poly.entity_id
_entity_poly.type
_entity_poly.pdbx_seq_one_letter_code
_entity_poly.pdbx_strand_id
1 'polypeptide(L)'
;MDLPIRPRRCNKHLPRIRLAAHTSRSDAQLRQSAPDILRQAAQTIDDRAAERDQEQERSMGRAVAAFNALTGHQMSERDGWLFMATLKIARATNTPTGNPDDYIDLAAYGALAGESVA
;
A
#
# COMPACT_ATOMS: atom_id res chain seq x y z
N MET A 1 33.18 53.43 -54.28
CA MET A 1 32.33 54.36 -53.49
C MET A 1 31.52 53.51 -52.53
N ASP A 2 32.10 53.25 -51.36
CA ASP A 2 31.50 52.41 -50.31
C ASP A 2 30.63 53.26 -49.38
N LEU A 3 29.36 52.90 -49.26
CA LEU A 3 28.44 53.44 -48.25
C LEU A 3 28.41 52.48 -47.04
N PRO A 4 28.60 52.94 -45.79
CA PRO A 4 28.55 52.06 -44.64
C PRO A 4 27.10 51.80 -44.21
N ILE A 5 26.73 50.52 -44.17
CA ILE A 5 25.46 50.02 -43.63
C ILE A 5 25.48 50.21 -42.10
N ARG A 6 24.58 51.03 -41.56
CA ARG A 6 24.39 51.17 -40.10
C ARG A 6 23.66 49.95 -39.54
N PRO A 7 24.06 49.40 -38.37
CA PRO A 7 23.32 48.31 -37.76
C PRO A 7 22.04 48.83 -37.09
N ARG A 8 20.90 48.19 -37.39
CA ARG A 8 19.62 48.43 -36.69
C ARG A 8 19.73 47.88 -35.25
N ARG A 9 19.77 48.77 -34.25
CA ARG A 9 19.54 48.40 -32.85
C ARG A 9 18.07 48.00 -32.69
N CYS A 10 17.79 46.71 -32.56
CA CYS A 10 16.50 46.21 -32.13
C CYS A 10 16.45 46.29 -30.60
N ASN A 11 15.77 47.31 -30.08
CA ASN A 11 15.52 47.49 -28.65
C ASN A 11 14.45 46.49 -28.20
N LYS A 12 14.86 45.31 -27.71
CA LYS A 12 13.94 44.32 -27.12
C LYS A 12 13.88 44.54 -25.62
N HIS A 13 12.98 45.42 -25.18
CA HIS A 13 12.45 45.40 -23.83
C HIS A 13 11.64 44.10 -23.66
N LEU A 14 12.17 43.14 -22.91
CA LEU A 14 11.42 42.00 -22.40
C LEU A 14 11.30 42.17 -20.88
N PRO A 15 10.09 42.05 -20.29
CA PRO A 15 9.94 42.18 -18.85
C PRO A 15 10.60 40.99 -18.17
N ARG A 16 11.36 41.25 -17.10
CA ARG A 16 11.90 40.20 -16.23
C ARG A 16 10.74 39.53 -15.51
N ILE A 17 10.21 38.46 -16.09
CA ILE A 17 9.34 37.53 -15.36
C ILE A 17 10.22 36.95 -14.24
N ARG A 18 9.93 37.36 -12.99
CA ARG A 18 10.46 36.68 -11.80
C ARG A 18 9.93 35.26 -11.87
N LEU A 19 10.79 34.32 -12.28
CA LEU A 19 10.55 32.90 -12.10
C LEU A 19 10.48 32.68 -10.59
N ALA A 20 9.26 32.68 -10.05
CA ALA A 20 9.02 32.20 -8.71
C ALA A 20 9.56 30.77 -8.68
N ALA A 21 10.47 30.50 -7.74
CA ALA A 21 10.93 29.15 -7.49
C ALA A 21 9.69 28.29 -7.24
N HIS A 22 9.32 27.45 -8.22
CA HIS A 22 8.53 26.28 -7.92
C HIS A 22 9.43 25.40 -7.07
N THR A 23 9.38 25.61 -5.76
CA THR A 23 9.77 24.59 -4.81
C THR A 23 8.86 23.41 -5.09
N SER A 24 9.37 22.45 -5.86
CA SER A 24 8.74 21.17 -6.07
C SER A 24 8.56 20.52 -4.70
N ARG A 25 7.36 20.67 -4.12
CA ARG A 25 6.86 19.69 -3.17
C ARG A 25 6.45 18.47 -4.00
N SER A 26 7.43 17.68 -4.39
CA SER A 26 7.21 16.34 -4.89
C SER A 26 8.41 15.50 -4.51
N ASP A 27 8.13 14.27 -4.10
CA ASP A 27 9.10 13.17 -3.95
C ASP A 27 9.76 12.97 -2.58
N ALA A 28 9.15 13.48 -1.50
CA ALA A 28 9.17 12.72 -0.25
C ALA A 28 8.12 11.61 -0.39
N GLN A 29 8.49 10.51 -1.06
CA GLN A 29 7.73 9.27 -1.03
C GLN A 29 7.44 8.97 0.45
N LEU A 30 6.17 9.09 0.86
CA LEU A 30 5.72 8.85 2.21
C LEU A 30 6.03 7.39 2.55
N ARG A 31 7.22 7.14 3.09
CA ARG A 31 7.60 5.84 3.62
C ARG A 31 6.68 5.60 4.81
N GLN A 32 5.69 4.73 4.65
CA GLN A 32 4.82 4.32 5.74
C GLN A 32 5.67 3.79 6.89
N SER A 33 5.44 4.31 8.09
CA SER A 33 6.10 3.79 9.28
C SER A 33 5.44 2.48 9.71
N ALA A 34 6.14 1.65 10.50
CA ALA A 34 5.55 0.42 11.03
C ALA A 34 4.24 0.67 11.83
N PRO A 35 4.13 1.72 12.67
CA PRO A 35 2.85 2.09 13.27
C PRO A 35 1.74 2.42 12.26
N ASP A 36 2.06 3.05 11.13
CA ASP A 36 1.06 3.34 10.10
C ASP A 36 0.53 2.05 9.46
N ILE A 37 1.41 1.08 9.21
CA ILE A 37 1.04 -0.26 8.72
C ILE A 37 0.09 -0.94 9.71
N LEU A 38 0.40 -0.90 11.01
CA LEU A 38 -0.46 -1.51 12.04
C LEU A 38 -1.85 -0.85 12.11
N ARG A 39 -1.92 0.48 12.04
CA ARG A 39 -3.22 1.18 12.01
C ARG A 39 -4.01 0.85 10.75
N GLN A 40 -3.33 0.77 9.60
CA GLN A 40 -3.98 0.39 8.35
C GLN A 40 -4.45 -1.06 8.38
N ALA A 41 -3.70 -1.98 8.99
CA ALA A 41 -4.11 -3.36 9.18
C ALA A 41 -5.37 -3.48 10.04
N ALA A 42 -5.46 -2.71 11.14
CA ALA A 42 -6.67 -2.64 11.94
C ALA A 42 -7.87 -2.15 11.11
N GLN A 43 -7.70 -1.06 10.36
CA GLN A 43 -8.75 -0.56 9.46
C GLN A 43 -9.16 -1.60 8.41
N THR A 44 -8.21 -2.33 7.82
CA THR A 44 -8.49 -3.40 6.85
C THR A 44 -9.31 -4.54 7.47
N ILE A 45 -9.14 -4.85 8.76
CA ILE A 45 -9.98 -5.84 9.44
C ILE A 45 -11.42 -5.33 9.53
N ASP A 46 -11.62 -4.08 9.95
CA ASP A 46 -12.94 -3.46 10.07
C ASP A 46 -13.64 -3.35 8.71
N ASP A 47 -12.90 -2.90 7.68
CA ASP A 47 -13.42 -2.76 6.32
C ASP A 47 -13.89 -4.12 5.77
N ARG A 48 -13.13 -5.20 6.02
CA ARG A 48 -13.51 -6.56 5.58
C ARG A 48 -14.80 -7.04 6.20
N ALA A 49 -15.01 -6.74 7.49
CA ALA A 49 -16.25 -7.05 8.18
C ALA A 49 -17.42 -6.27 7.56
N ALA A 50 -17.23 -4.95 7.39
CA ALA A 50 -18.24 -4.06 6.83
C ALA A 50 -18.64 -4.43 5.39
N GLU A 51 -17.68 -4.75 4.52
CA GLU A 51 -17.94 -5.21 3.13
C GLU A 51 -18.80 -6.47 3.05
N ARG A 52 -18.83 -7.27 4.12
CA ARG A 52 -19.58 -8.53 4.21
C ARG A 52 -20.86 -8.38 5.01
N ASP A 53 -21.24 -7.15 5.38
CA ASP A 53 -22.33 -6.82 6.30
C ASP A 53 -22.21 -7.60 7.62
N GLN A 54 -20.99 -7.73 8.15
CA GLN A 54 -20.70 -8.41 9.42
C GLN A 54 -20.11 -7.44 10.45
N GLU A 55 -20.34 -7.72 11.72
CA GLU A 55 -19.77 -6.93 12.82
C GLU A 55 -18.26 -7.17 12.97
N GLN A 56 -17.76 -8.34 12.56
CA GLN A 56 -16.36 -8.75 12.69
C GLN A 56 -15.96 -9.67 11.54
N GLU A 57 -14.67 -9.74 11.22
CA GLU A 57 -14.21 -10.63 10.15
C GLU A 57 -14.10 -12.09 10.63
N ARG A 58 -15.02 -12.93 10.15
CA ARG A 58 -15.19 -14.34 10.57
C ARG A 58 -15.11 -15.34 9.40
N SER A 59 -14.52 -14.93 8.28
CA SER A 59 -14.45 -15.77 7.08
C SER A 59 -13.59 -17.03 7.25
N MET A 60 -12.55 -16.99 8.09
CA MET A 60 -11.56 -18.09 8.17
C MET A 60 -12.12 -19.38 8.77
N GLY A 61 -12.90 -19.31 9.86
CA GLY A 61 -13.55 -20.50 10.42
C GLY A 61 -14.39 -21.26 9.38
N ARG A 62 -15.15 -20.52 8.54
CA ARG A 62 -15.94 -21.12 7.44
C ARG A 62 -15.05 -21.73 6.35
N ALA A 63 -13.98 -21.03 5.97
CA ALA A 63 -13.04 -21.52 4.96
C ALA A 63 -12.34 -22.81 5.41
N VAL A 64 -11.84 -22.84 6.65
CA VAL A 64 -11.19 -24.01 7.25
C VAL A 64 -12.14 -25.18 7.38
N ALA A 65 -13.38 -24.96 7.84
CA ALA A 65 -14.37 -26.02 7.94
C ALA A 65 -14.66 -26.67 6.57
N ALA A 66 -14.84 -25.85 5.53
CA ALA A 66 -15.05 -26.35 4.17
C ALA A 66 -13.81 -27.09 3.64
N PHE A 67 -12.61 -26.54 3.85
CA PHE A 67 -11.36 -27.16 3.42
C PHE A 67 -11.15 -28.52 4.06
N ASN A 68 -11.34 -28.62 5.38
CA ASN A 68 -11.23 -29.88 6.13
C ASN A 68 -12.23 -30.92 5.61
N ALA A 69 -13.49 -30.52 5.38
CA ALA A 69 -14.52 -31.42 4.85
C ALA A 69 -14.20 -31.95 3.45
N LEU A 70 -13.59 -31.13 2.58
CA LEU A 70 -13.26 -31.50 1.21
C LEU A 70 -11.98 -32.35 1.10
N THR A 71 -11.02 -32.12 1.97
CA THR A 71 -9.67 -32.70 1.85
C THR A 71 -9.37 -33.81 2.84
N GLY A 72 -10.17 -33.93 3.91
CA GLY A 72 -9.89 -34.83 5.03
C GLY A 72 -8.78 -34.34 5.97
N HIS A 73 -8.25 -33.13 5.76
CA HIS A 73 -7.31 -32.49 6.68
C HIS A 73 -8.01 -31.96 7.94
N GLN A 74 -7.19 -31.62 8.93
CA GLN A 74 -7.65 -31.04 10.20
C GLN A 74 -6.81 -29.80 10.50
N MET A 75 -7.23 -28.67 9.94
CA MET A 75 -6.71 -27.34 10.27
C MET A 75 -7.60 -26.67 11.30
N SER A 76 -7.01 -25.91 12.23
CA SER A 76 -7.73 -24.95 13.07
C SER A 76 -7.91 -23.61 12.34
N GLU A 77 -8.78 -22.74 12.86
CA GLU A 77 -8.94 -21.37 12.35
C GLU A 77 -7.62 -20.59 12.40
N ARG A 78 -6.87 -20.73 13.50
CA ARG A 78 -5.52 -20.18 13.64
C ARG A 78 -4.59 -20.65 12.53
N ASP A 79 -4.59 -21.94 12.20
CA ASP A 79 -3.74 -22.48 11.12
C ASP A 79 -4.11 -21.87 9.77
N GLY A 80 -5.39 -21.61 9.54
CA GLY A 80 -5.87 -20.89 8.35
C GLY A 80 -5.32 -19.46 8.26
N TRP A 81 -5.38 -18.69 9.34
CA TRP A 81 -4.79 -17.35 9.38
C TRP A 81 -3.27 -17.36 9.20
N LEU A 82 -2.56 -18.29 9.85
CA LEU A 82 -1.10 -18.46 9.69
C LEU A 82 -0.72 -18.89 8.27
N PHE A 83 -1.55 -19.70 7.60
CA PHE A 83 -1.36 -20.05 6.20
C PHE A 83 -1.49 -18.82 5.30
N MET A 84 -2.48 -17.96 5.54
CA MET A 84 -2.66 -16.71 4.79
C MET A 84 -1.51 -15.72 5.05
N ALA A 85 -1.03 -15.61 6.28
CA ALA A 85 0.17 -14.84 6.61
C ALA A 85 1.40 -15.37 5.85
N THR A 86 1.57 -16.69 5.78
CA THR A 86 2.66 -17.33 5.01
C THR A 86 2.57 -16.99 3.52
N LEU A 87 1.38 -16.99 2.94
CA LEU A 87 1.17 -16.57 1.55
C LEU A 87 1.61 -15.10 1.32
N LYS A 88 1.31 -14.21 2.27
CA LYS A 88 1.70 -12.81 2.19
C LYS A 88 3.20 -12.61 2.31
N ILE A 89 3.86 -13.36 3.20
CA ILE A 89 5.33 -13.40 3.27
C ILE A 89 5.92 -13.87 1.93
N ALA A 90 5.40 -14.96 1.36
CA ALA A 90 5.89 -15.47 0.08
C ALA A 90 5.79 -14.43 -1.05
N ARG A 91 4.67 -13.71 -1.13
CA ARG A 91 4.47 -12.61 -2.11
C ARG A 91 5.41 -11.44 -1.86
N ALA A 92 5.57 -11.02 -0.61
CA ALA A 92 6.48 -9.95 -0.23
C ALA A 92 7.92 -10.28 -0.63
N THR A 93 8.38 -11.51 -0.39
CA THR A 93 9.74 -11.95 -0.74
C THR A 93 9.98 -12.07 -2.25
N ASN A 94 8.92 -12.22 -3.04
CA ASN A 94 9.01 -12.31 -4.50
C ASN A 94 8.85 -10.94 -5.20
N THR A 95 8.58 -9.87 -4.46
CA THR A 95 8.36 -8.52 -5.01
C THR A 95 9.57 -7.61 -4.71
N PRO A 96 10.43 -7.29 -5.70
CA PRO A 96 11.71 -6.61 -5.47
C PRO A 96 11.61 -5.25 -4.76
N THR A 97 10.54 -4.49 -5.01
CA THR A 97 10.32 -3.16 -4.42
C THR A 97 9.45 -3.20 -3.15
N GLY A 98 8.92 -4.38 -2.78
CA GLY A 98 7.89 -4.55 -1.76
C GLY A 98 6.52 -3.99 -2.20
N ASN A 99 5.46 -4.77 -2.02
CA ASN A 99 4.09 -4.28 -2.11
C ASN A 99 3.58 -3.99 -0.69
N PRO A 100 3.19 -2.74 -0.34
CA PRO A 100 2.68 -2.41 1.00
C PRO A 100 1.50 -3.28 1.44
N ASP A 101 0.63 -3.67 0.51
CA ASP A 101 -0.52 -4.54 0.78
C ASP A 101 -0.11 -5.88 1.40
N ASP A 102 1.05 -6.43 1.00
CA ASP A 102 1.50 -7.72 1.53
C ASP A 102 1.82 -7.63 3.02
N TYR A 103 2.37 -6.49 3.48
CA TYR A 103 2.74 -6.28 4.88
C TYR A 103 1.55 -5.86 5.75
N ILE A 104 0.62 -5.08 5.19
CA ILE A 104 -0.64 -4.71 5.86
C ILE A 104 -1.45 -5.98 6.13
N ASP A 105 -1.61 -6.83 5.11
CA ASP A 105 -2.34 -8.09 5.26
C ASP A 105 -1.63 -9.08 6.17
N LEU A 106 -0.30 -9.14 6.13
CA LEU A 106 0.47 -9.95 7.08
C LEU A 106 0.16 -9.54 8.53
N ALA A 107 0.17 -8.24 8.83
CA ALA A 107 -0.15 -7.74 10.16
C ALA A 107 -1.61 -8.03 10.54
N ALA A 108 -2.55 -7.82 9.61
CA ALA A 108 -3.97 -8.10 9.83
C ALA A 108 -4.23 -9.59 10.12
N TYR A 109 -3.65 -10.49 9.32
CA TYR A 109 -3.80 -11.93 9.52
C TYR A 109 -3.12 -12.41 10.81
N GLY A 110 -1.99 -11.81 11.19
CA GLY A 110 -1.36 -12.07 12.48
C GLY A 110 -2.26 -11.69 13.67
N ALA A 111 -2.92 -10.53 13.59
CA ALA A 111 -3.87 -10.09 14.61
C ALA A 111 -5.09 -11.03 14.68
N LEU A 112 -5.71 -11.37 13.55
CA LEU A 112 -6.85 -12.30 13.48
C LEU A 112 -6.49 -13.72 13.95
N ALA A 113 -5.26 -14.17 13.69
CA ALA A 113 -4.75 -15.43 14.24
C ALA A 113 -4.69 -15.39 15.77
N GLY A 114 -4.22 -14.28 16.35
CA GLY A 114 -4.19 -14.07 17.79
C GLY A 114 -5.59 -14.00 18.40
N GLU A 115 -6.51 -13.28 17.76
CA GLU A 115 -7.90 -13.19 18.19
C GLU A 115 -8.60 -14.56 18.20
N SER A 116 -8.32 -15.42 17.21
CA SER A 116 -8.95 -16.75 17.10
C SER A 116 -8.67 -17.70 18.27
N VAL A 117 -7.74 -17.34 19.17
CA VAL A 117 -7.38 -18.12 20.36
C VAL A 117 -7.47 -17.33 21.67
N ALA A 118 -7.95 -16.08 21.63
CA ALA A 118 -8.15 -15.22 22.79
C ALA A 118 -9.51 -15.49 23.47
#